data_AF-A0A1Y6BXQ0-F1
#
_entry.id   AF-A0A1Y6BXQ0-F1
#
_cell.length_a   1.000
_cell.length_b   1.000
_cell.length_c   1.000
_cell.angle_alpha   90.00
_cell.angle_beta   90.00
_cell.angle_gamma   90.00
#
_symmetry.space_group_name_H-M   'P 1'
#
loop_
_entity.id
_entity.type
_entity.pdbx_description
1 polymer ?
#
loop_
_entity_poly.entity_id
_entity_poly.type
_entity_poly.pdbx_seq_one_letter_code
_entity_poly.pdbx_strand_id
1 'polypeptide(L)'
;MSPSGDLPGPAITVHWLEHAEAALRAAASAGRAVTLLSAPAAAFTVGPLYFREMVALARTAVPGAAALALFDCGAAPGRALEALHSGLEAIVFEGPEPQRGRLAAIAAAGGARLVKRRPPALDLLDLEKPEEAALGWLRDGTAPGAER
;
A
#
# COMPACT_ATOMS: atom_id res chain seq x y z
N MET A 1 3.51 -17.75 -15.31
CA MET A 1 2.33 -17.62 -14.44
C MET A 1 2.85 -17.27 -13.06
N SER A 2 3.03 -15.98 -12.76
CA SER A 2 3.63 -15.54 -11.49
C SER A 2 2.62 -15.71 -10.35
N PRO A 3 3.05 -16.18 -9.16
CA PRO A 3 2.12 -16.51 -8.09
C PRO A 3 1.53 -15.22 -7.50
N SER A 4 0.28 -15.31 -7.07
CA SER A 4 -0.37 -14.29 -6.25
C SER A 4 0.49 -13.98 -5.02
N GLY A 5 1.06 -12.77 -4.92
CA GLY A 5 1.75 -12.35 -3.69
C GLY A 5 2.80 -11.25 -3.81
N ASP A 6 3.38 -11.01 -4.99
CA ASP A 6 4.51 -10.08 -5.10
C ASP A 6 4.07 -8.63 -5.33
N LEU A 7 4.63 -7.74 -4.53
CA LEU A 7 4.48 -6.30 -4.65
C LEU A 7 5.45 -5.77 -5.71
N PRO A 8 5.06 -4.75 -6.50
CA PRO A 8 5.87 -4.26 -7.61
C PRO A 8 7.13 -3.49 -7.16
N GLY A 9 7.23 -3.16 -5.87
CA GLY A 9 8.39 -2.50 -5.29
C GLY A 9 8.28 -2.37 -3.78
N PRO A 10 9.31 -1.79 -3.13
CA PRO A 10 9.33 -1.58 -1.68
C PRO A 10 8.07 -0.83 -1.19
N ALA A 11 7.59 -1.18 0.00
CA ALA A 11 6.40 -0.56 0.57
C ALA A 11 6.76 0.67 1.40
N ILE A 12 5.93 1.71 1.31
CA ILE A 12 6.02 2.92 2.12
C ILE A 12 4.65 3.16 2.75
N THR A 13 4.61 3.27 4.08
CA THR A 13 3.40 3.59 4.82
C THR A 13 3.11 5.08 4.72
N VAL A 14 1.92 5.42 4.23
CA VAL A 14 1.46 6.80 4.05
C VAL A 14 0.20 7.05 4.87
N HIS A 15 0.11 8.26 5.44
CA HIS A 15 -0.95 8.63 6.38
C HIS A 15 -1.85 9.72 5.81
N TRP A 16 -1.29 10.62 5.00
CA TRP A 16 -1.99 11.74 4.36
C TRP A 16 -1.42 12.01 2.95
N LEU A 17 -2.02 12.97 2.25
CA LEU A 17 -1.76 13.24 0.84
C LEU A 17 -0.28 13.56 0.57
N GLU A 18 0.32 14.43 1.39
CA GLU A 18 1.71 14.87 1.25
C GLU A 18 2.70 13.69 1.38
N HIS A 19 2.37 12.68 2.19
CA HIS A 19 3.16 11.44 2.28
C HIS A 19 3.07 10.61 1.00
N ALA A 20 1.86 10.47 0.45
CA ALA A 20 1.67 9.78 -0.83
C ALA A 20 2.41 10.51 -1.96
N GLU A 21 2.31 11.83 -2.04
CA GLU A 21 3.03 12.62 -3.04
C GLU A 21 4.56 12.48 -2.90
N ALA A 22 5.09 12.58 -1.68
CA ALA A 22 6.52 12.41 -1.42
C ALA A 22 7.03 11.03 -1.88
N ALA A 23 6.30 9.97 -1.56
CA ALA A 23 6.63 8.61 -2.01
C ALA A 23 6.58 8.47 -3.54
N LEU A 24 5.61 9.10 -4.21
CA LEU A 24 5.51 9.08 -5.67
C LEU A 24 6.62 9.90 -6.34
N ARG A 25 6.99 11.07 -5.82
CA ARG A 25 8.11 11.88 -6.34
C ARG A 25 9.43 11.14 -6.19
N ALA A 26 9.64 10.47 -5.05
CA ALA A 26 10.79 9.61 -4.83
C ALA A 26 10.82 8.43 -5.81
N ALA A 27 9.69 7.77 -6.07
CA ALA A 27 9.57 6.68 -7.03
C ALA A 27 9.89 7.12 -8.47
N ALA A 28 9.33 8.25 -8.90
CA ALA A 28 9.63 8.85 -10.19
C ALA A 28 11.12 9.20 -10.32
N SER A 29 11.70 9.82 -9.30
CA SER A 29 13.12 10.20 -9.26
C SER A 29 14.07 8.99 -9.24
N ALA A 30 13.65 7.89 -8.62
CA ALA A 30 14.40 6.63 -8.60
C ALA A 30 14.23 5.81 -9.89
N GLY A 31 13.22 6.11 -10.72
CA GLY A 31 12.85 5.26 -11.85
C GLY A 31 12.37 3.87 -11.43
N ARG A 32 11.79 3.74 -10.23
CA ARG A 32 11.37 2.46 -9.63
C ARG A 32 9.91 2.50 -9.22
N ALA A 33 9.24 1.36 -9.30
CA ALA A 33 7.89 1.24 -8.76
C ALA A 33 7.89 1.23 -7.23
N VAL A 34 6.81 1.74 -6.62
CA VAL A 34 6.60 1.78 -5.17
C VAL A 34 5.26 1.15 -4.80
N THR A 35 5.16 0.58 -3.59
CA THR A 35 3.87 0.22 -3.00
C THR A 35 3.49 1.26 -1.96
N LEU A 36 2.39 1.98 -2.18
CA LEU A 36 1.81 2.88 -1.17
C LEU A 36 0.93 2.04 -0.25
N LEU A 37 1.33 1.93 1.01
CA LEU A 37 0.67 1.13 2.03
C LEU A 37 -0.06 2.06 2.99
N SER A 38 -1.32 1.80 3.31
CA SER A 38 -2.01 2.56 4.37
C SER A 38 -1.39 2.33 5.74
N ALA A 39 -1.67 3.19 6.71
CA ALA A 39 -1.35 2.95 8.11
C ALA A 39 -1.77 1.54 8.59
N PRO A 40 -1.08 0.95 9.59
CA PRO A 40 -1.49 -0.32 10.18
C PRO A 40 -2.95 -0.25 10.63
N ALA A 41 -3.72 -1.31 10.35
CA ALA A 41 -5.12 -1.40 10.75
C ALA A 41 -5.98 -0.20 10.27
N ALA A 42 -5.60 0.46 9.17
CA ALA A 42 -6.30 1.62 8.61
C ALA A 42 -7.80 1.38 8.45
N ALA A 43 -8.23 0.17 8.10
CA ALA A 43 -9.65 -0.22 8.02
C ALA A 43 -10.51 0.07 9.26
N PHE A 44 -9.89 0.28 10.43
CA PHE A 44 -10.57 0.64 11.67
C PHE A 44 -10.55 2.14 11.99
N THR A 45 -9.70 2.93 11.32
CA THR A 45 -9.54 4.37 11.53
C THR A 45 -10.02 5.20 10.35
N VAL A 46 -9.69 4.78 9.12
CA VAL A 46 -10.07 5.40 7.86
C VAL A 46 -10.64 4.36 6.87
N GLY A 47 -11.69 4.72 6.15
CA GLY A 47 -12.29 3.81 5.18
C GLY A 47 -11.41 3.59 3.93
N PRO A 48 -11.57 2.45 3.23
CA PRO A 48 -10.82 2.18 2.00
C PRO A 48 -11.07 3.21 0.89
N LEU A 49 -12.28 3.81 0.86
CA LEU A 49 -12.59 4.87 -0.09
C LEU A 49 -11.71 6.10 0.12
N TYR A 50 -11.53 6.54 1.37
CA TYR A 50 -10.67 7.68 1.68
C TYR A 50 -9.23 7.44 1.19
N PHE A 51 -8.67 6.27 1.50
CA PHE A 51 -7.33 5.90 1.05
C PHE A 51 -7.20 5.88 -0.47
N ARG A 52 -8.19 5.32 -1.17
CA ARG A 52 -8.24 5.30 -2.64
C ARG A 52 -8.22 6.71 -3.24
N GLU A 53 -9.06 7.60 -2.73
CA GLU A 53 -9.13 8.99 -3.23
C GLU A 53 -7.84 9.77 -2.93
N MET A 54 -7.24 9.59 -1.75
CA MET A 54 -5.96 10.20 -1.41
C MET A 54 -4.84 9.75 -2.38
N VAL A 55 -4.78 8.46 -2.71
CA VAL A 55 -3.82 7.95 -3.71
C VAL A 55 -4.12 8.48 -5.12
N ALA A 56 -5.40 8.61 -5.50
CA ALA A 56 -5.79 9.17 -6.80
C ALA A 56 -5.37 10.64 -6.95
N LEU A 57 -5.55 11.44 -5.88
CA LEU A 57 -5.07 12.83 -5.82
C LEU A 57 -3.55 12.90 -5.95
N ALA A 58 -2.82 12.07 -5.19
CA ALA A 58 -1.36 12.03 -5.25
C ALA A 58 -0.85 11.66 -6.66
N ARG A 59 -1.49 10.69 -7.34
CA ARG A 59 -1.17 10.30 -8.72
C ARG A 59 -1.40 11.43 -9.72
N THR A 60 -2.40 12.27 -9.48
CA THR A 60 -2.67 13.46 -10.30
C THR A 60 -1.58 14.52 -10.11
N ALA A 61 -1.09 14.69 -8.88
CA ALA A 61 -0.01 15.62 -8.56
C ALA A 61 1.37 15.16 -9.08
N VAL A 62 1.59 13.85 -9.20
CA VAL A 62 2.87 13.25 -9.64
C VAL A 62 2.62 12.27 -10.80
N PRO A 63 2.30 12.79 -12.01
CA PRO A 63 2.00 11.94 -13.15
C PRO A 63 3.21 11.10 -13.56
N GLY A 64 2.97 9.83 -13.93
CA GLY A 64 3.99 8.92 -14.44
C GLY A 64 4.75 8.10 -13.38
N ALA A 65 4.52 8.34 -12.08
CA ALA A 65 5.07 7.50 -11.03
C ALA A 65 4.39 6.10 -11.04
N ALA A 66 5.18 5.04 -11.13
CA ALA A 66 4.67 3.68 -11.05
C ALA A 66 4.38 3.31 -9.59
N ALA A 67 3.12 3.12 -9.23
CA ALA A 67 2.73 2.79 -7.87
C ALA A 67 1.56 1.82 -7.79
N LEU A 68 1.56 0.96 -6.77
CA LEU A 68 0.43 0.11 -6.36
C LEU A 68 -0.13 0.63 -5.03
N ALA A 69 -1.45 0.79 -4.95
CA ALA A 69 -2.14 1.07 -3.69
C ALA A 69 -2.44 -0.24 -2.94
N LEU A 70 -1.93 -0.38 -1.72
CA LEU A 70 -2.13 -1.52 -0.84
C LEU A 70 -2.83 -1.06 0.45
N PHE A 71 -4.07 -1.49 0.65
CA PHE A 71 -4.84 -1.10 1.83
C PHE A 71 -4.82 -2.18 2.91
N ASP A 72 -4.50 -1.81 4.15
CA ASP A 72 -4.44 -2.72 5.28
C ASP A 72 -5.83 -2.92 5.92
N CYS A 73 -6.39 -4.12 5.69
CA CYS A 73 -7.68 -4.52 6.25
C CYS A 73 -7.58 -5.26 7.58
N GLY A 74 -6.37 -5.51 8.10
CA GLY A 74 -6.15 -6.38 9.25
C GLY A 74 -6.93 -7.70 9.12
N ALA A 75 -7.71 -8.03 10.15
CA ALA A 75 -8.61 -9.19 10.17
C ALA A 75 -10.09 -8.83 9.95
N ALA A 76 -10.43 -7.69 9.32
CA ALA A 76 -11.81 -7.25 9.10
C ALA A 76 -12.33 -7.62 7.69
N PRO A 77 -13.04 -8.75 7.51
CA PRO A 77 -13.46 -9.21 6.18
C PRO A 77 -14.45 -8.27 5.49
N GLY A 78 -15.31 -7.58 6.26
CA GLY A 78 -16.25 -6.59 5.70
C GLY A 78 -15.52 -5.39 5.06
N ARG A 79 -14.43 -4.94 5.69
CA ARG A 79 -13.58 -3.85 5.16
C ARG A 79 -12.75 -4.29 3.96
N ALA A 80 -12.29 -5.55 3.96
CA ALA A 80 -11.65 -6.15 2.80
C ALA A 80 -12.61 -6.20 1.59
N LEU A 81 -13.87 -6.60 1.78
CA LEU A 81 -14.87 -6.57 0.71
C LEU A 81 -15.15 -5.14 0.21
N GLU A 82 -15.31 -4.18 1.13
CA GLU A 82 -15.51 -2.77 0.78
C GLU A 82 -14.34 -2.24 -0.07
N ALA A 83 -13.10 -2.55 0.31
CA ALA A 83 -11.90 -2.18 -0.43
C ALA A 83 -11.85 -2.78 -1.84
N LEU A 84 -12.23 -4.05 -2.00
CA LEU A 84 -12.28 -4.69 -3.30
C LEU A 84 -13.40 -4.10 -4.18
N HIS A 85 -14.57 -3.81 -3.61
CA HIS A 85 -15.67 -3.17 -4.32
C HIS A 85 -15.38 -1.71 -4.69
N SER A 86 -14.53 -1.02 -3.93
CA SER A 86 -14.03 0.30 -4.31
C SER A 86 -12.93 0.22 -5.38
N GLY A 87 -12.56 -0.96 -5.88
CA GLY A 87 -11.58 -1.07 -6.95
C GLY A 87 -10.15 -0.74 -6.52
N LEU A 88 -9.81 -0.89 -5.24
CA LEU A 88 -8.41 -0.88 -4.81
C LEU A 88 -7.64 -2.02 -5.47
N GLU A 89 -6.42 -1.73 -5.89
CA GLU A 89 -5.58 -2.67 -6.64
C GLU A 89 -5.04 -3.81 -5.76
N ALA A 90 -4.87 -3.56 -4.46
CA ALA A 90 -4.43 -4.57 -3.52
C ALA A 90 -4.91 -4.32 -2.09
N ILE A 91 -5.06 -5.41 -1.32
CA ILE A 91 -5.37 -5.40 0.11
C ILE A 91 -4.42 -6.31 0.90
N VAL A 92 -4.17 -5.97 2.16
CA VAL A 92 -3.62 -6.89 3.17
C VAL A 92 -4.78 -7.45 3.98
N PHE A 93 -4.84 -8.77 4.13
CA PHE A 93 -5.82 -9.42 5.00
C PHE A 93 -5.19 -10.57 5.79
N GLU A 94 -5.19 -10.42 7.11
CA GLU A 94 -4.54 -11.32 8.07
C GLU A 94 -5.55 -12.23 8.81
N GLY A 95 -6.83 -12.20 8.40
CA GLY A 95 -7.85 -13.09 8.94
C GLY A 95 -7.69 -14.56 8.52
N PRO A 96 -8.55 -15.46 9.04
CA PRO A 96 -8.39 -16.91 8.90
C PRO A 96 -8.57 -17.42 7.46
N GLU A 97 -8.00 -18.58 7.16
CA GLU A 97 -7.90 -19.11 5.78
C GLU A 97 -9.24 -19.24 5.04
N PRO A 98 -10.36 -19.67 5.65
CA PRO A 98 -11.63 -19.74 4.93
C PRO A 98 -12.11 -18.38 4.40
N GLN A 99 -11.85 -17.31 5.16
CA GLN A 99 -12.22 -15.94 4.76
C GLN A 99 -11.22 -15.42 3.74
N ARG A 100 -9.92 -15.63 3.99
CA ARG A 100 -8.84 -15.20 3.10
C ARG A 100 -8.92 -15.84 1.72
N GLY A 101 -9.24 -17.14 1.63
CA GLY A 101 -9.43 -17.83 0.36
C GLY A 101 -10.59 -17.25 -0.46
N ARG A 102 -11.72 -16.93 0.18
CA ARG A 102 -12.86 -16.26 -0.47
C ARG A 102 -12.49 -14.87 -0.96
N LEU A 103 -11.84 -14.07 -0.11
CA LEU A 103 -11.39 -12.72 -0.45
C LEU A 103 -10.35 -12.74 -1.58
N ALA A 104 -9.44 -13.72 -1.60
CA ALA A 104 -8.47 -13.88 -2.66
C ALA A 104 -9.13 -14.21 -4.01
N ALA A 105 -10.18 -15.04 -4.01
CA ALA A 105 -10.95 -15.34 -5.22
C ALA A 105 -11.69 -14.08 -5.74
N ILE A 106 -12.29 -13.29 -4.84
CA ILE A 106 -12.97 -12.03 -5.20
C ILE A 106 -11.95 -11.03 -5.75
N ALA A 107 -10.81 -10.88 -5.08
CA ALA A 107 -9.73 -9.99 -5.54
C ALA A 107 -9.27 -10.39 -6.95
N ALA A 108 -8.98 -11.68 -7.18
CA ALA A 108 -8.56 -12.16 -8.49
C ALA A 108 -9.62 -11.91 -9.58
N ALA A 109 -10.91 -12.14 -9.28
CA ALA A 109 -12.00 -11.87 -10.22
C ALA A 109 -12.13 -10.36 -10.57
N GLY A 110 -11.80 -9.47 -9.63
CA GLY A 110 -11.79 -8.02 -9.82
C GLY A 110 -10.46 -7.44 -10.33
N GLY A 111 -9.45 -8.27 -10.62
CA GLY A 111 -8.12 -7.80 -11.02
C GLY A 111 -7.27 -7.21 -9.88
N ALA A 112 -7.68 -7.39 -8.63
CA ALA A 112 -6.98 -6.95 -7.43
C ALA A 112 -6.14 -8.08 -6.80
N ARG A 113 -5.26 -7.71 -5.86
CA ARG A 113 -4.35 -8.63 -5.16
C ARG A 113 -4.68 -8.72 -3.67
N LEU A 114 -4.58 -9.92 -3.11
CA LEU A 114 -4.60 -10.13 -1.66
C LEU A 114 -3.19 -10.50 -1.19
N VAL A 115 -2.68 -9.74 -0.21
CA VAL A 115 -1.45 -10.01 0.51
C VAL A 115 -1.79 -10.58 1.88
N LYS A 116 -1.18 -11.71 2.25
CA LYS A 116 -1.53 -12.46 3.46
C LYS A 116 -1.02 -11.83 4.76
N ARG A 117 0.01 -10.99 4.67
CA ARG A 117 0.66 -10.31 5.79
C ARG A 117 1.10 -8.93 5.36
N ARG A 118 1.05 -7.96 6.26
CA ARG A 118 1.59 -6.63 6.00
C ARG A 118 3.09 -6.74 5.66
N PRO A 119 3.55 -6.18 4.53
CA PRO A 119 4.97 -6.19 4.19
C PRO A 119 5.76 -5.24 5.10
N PRO A 120 7.07 -5.46 5.31
CA PRO A 120 7.95 -4.43 5.85
C PRO A 120 7.87 -3.17 5.00
N ALA A 121 7.78 -2.01 5.66
CA ALA A 121 7.62 -0.72 4.98
C ALA A 121 8.35 0.38 5.74
N LEU A 122 8.84 1.39 5.01
CA LEU A 122 9.24 2.66 5.61
C LEU A 122 7.97 3.40 6.08
N ASP A 123 7.92 3.83 7.34
CA ASP A 123 6.83 4.70 7.82
C ASP A 123 7.23 6.17 7.76
N LEU A 124 6.38 6.99 7.14
CA LEU A 124 6.63 8.42 6.96
C LEU A 124 6.10 9.28 8.13
N LEU A 125 5.35 8.71 9.09
CA LEU A 125 4.64 9.46 10.15
C LEU A 125 5.48 10.53 10.85
N ASP A 126 6.70 10.17 11.26
CA ASP A 126 7.58 11.01 12.10
C ASP A 126 8.82 11.50 11.36
N LEU A 127 8.82 11.44 10.01
CA LEU A 127 9.96 11.84 9.21
C LEU A 127 9.85 13.30 8.80
N GLU A 128 10.83 14.12 9.21
CA GLU A 128 10.90 15.54 8.83
C GLU A 128 11.04 15.74 7.32
N LYS A 129 11.66 14.78 6.63
CA LYS A 129 11.95 14.83 5.20
C LYS A 129 11.47 13.57 4.48
N PRO A 130 10.15 13.42 4.27
CA PRO A 130 9.56 12.17 3.78
C PRO A 130 10.04 11.78 2.38
N GLU A 131 10.27 12.75 1.49
CA GLU A 131 10.71 12.47 0.11
C GLU A 131 12.17 11.99 0.06
N GLU A 132 13.09 12.61 0.81
CA GLU A 132 14.50 12.18 0.90
C GLU A 132 14.60 10.76 1.48
N ALA A 133 13.84 10.47 2.54
CA ALA A 133 13.80 9.15 3.16
C ALA A 133 13.20 8.09 2.23
N ALA A 134 12.10 8.42 1.54
CA ALA A 134 11.50 7.55 0.54
C ALA A 134 12.45 7.26 -0.63
N LEU A 135 13.25 8.24 -1.06
CA LEU A 135 14.23 8.04 -2.12
C LEU A 135 15.36 7.11 -1.68
N GLY A 136 15.88 7.28 -0.45
CA GLY A 136 16.86 6.36 0.14
C GLY A 136 16.32 4.94 0.24
N TRP A 137 15.10 4.79 0.76
CA TRP A 137 14.38 3.51 0.83
C TRP A 137 14.30 2.80 -0.51
N LEU A 138 13.90 3.55 -1.54
CA LEU A 138 13.74 3.03 -2.88
C LEU A 138 15.07 2.79 -3.58
N ARG A 139 16.20 3.33 -3.13
CA ARG A 139 17.52 3.02 -3.70
C ARG A 139 18.15 1.82 -3.02
N ASP A 140 18.11 1.79 -1.70
CA ASP A 140 18.88 0.86 -0.88
C ASP A 140 18.13 -0.43 -0.57
N GLY A 141 16.80 -0.44 -0.73
CA GLY A 141 15.95 -1.62 -0.51
C GLY A 141 16.01 -2.19 0.92
N THR A 142 16.52 -1.42 1.89
CA THR A 142 16.86 -1.90 3.23
C THR A 142 16.11 -1.14 4.30
N ALA A 143 15.26 -1.83 5.09
CA ALA A 143 14.53 -1.34 6.29
C ALA A 143 15.43 -0.44 7.15
N PRO A 144 15.26 0.90 7.24
CA PRO A 144 15.84 1.60 8.38
C PRO A 144 15.11 1.12 9.63
N GLY A 145 15.77 0.24 10.39
CA GLY A 145 15.43 -0.06 11.78
C GLY A 145 14.12 -0.81 12.03
N ALA A 146 14.10 -2.11 11.75
CA ALA A 146 13.28 -3.05 12.53
C ALA A 146 14.02 -3.38 13.85
N GLU A 147 14.34 -2.38 14.66
CA GLU A 147 14.85 -2.56 16.02
C GLU A 147 14.36 -1.42 16.92
N ARG A 148 13.23 -1.66 17.61
CA ARG A 148 13.16 -1.88 19.07
C ARG A 148 11.72 -2.09 19.52
#